data_AF-A0A968PZS2-F1
#
_entry.id   AF-A0A968PZS2-F1
#
_cell.length_a   1.000
_cell.length_b   1.000
_cell.length_c   1.000
_cell.angle_alpha   90.00
_cell.angle_beta   90.00
_cell.angle_gamma   90.00
#
_symmetry.space_group_name_H-M   'P 1'
#
loop_
_entity.id
_entity.type
_entity.pdbx_description
1 polymer ?
#
loop_
_entity_poly.entity_id
_entity_poly.type
_entity_poly.pdbx_seq_one_letter_code
_entity_poly.pdbx_strand_id
1 'polypeptide(L)'
;MVFNPEDAEFIGMSTDSDHPNELLKYLQHQPPEVLTRVAQAVSGEIKQIIAQNVQGLVGVLPADGFNIQVTTDRDNLAGLLASAMMTGYFLRQMEQRMELEHTISGSFMSSDSGDFGD
;
A
#
# COMPACT_ATOMS: atom_id res chain seq x y z
N MET A 1 6.95 20.45 21.74
CA MET A 1 8.04 19.96 20.87
C MET A 1 7.39 19.46 19.59
N VAL A 2 7.66 20.10 18.46
CA VAL A 2 7.15 19.68 17.14
C VAL A 2 8.02 18.53 16.68
N PHE A 3 7.40 17.41 16.32
CA PHE A 3 8.09 16.27 15.74
C PHE A 3 8.55 16.65 14.34
N ASN A 4 9.86 16.70 14.13
CA ASN A 4 10.45 17.08 12.85
C ASN A 4 10.70 15.79 12.04
N PRO A 5 10.03 15.57 10.90
CA PRO A 5 10.14 14.33 10.14
C PRO A 5 11.54 14.12 9.51
N GLU A 6 12.37 15.15 9.47
CA GLU A 6 13.79 15.09 9.10
C GLU A 6 14.63 14.27 10.12
N ASP A 7 14.23 14.24 11.40
CA ASP A 7 14.93 13.44 12.44
C ASP A 7 14.59 11.94 12.38
N ALA A 8 13.67 11.55 11.47
CA ALA A 8 13.32 10.15 11.20
C ALA A 8 14.35 9.43 10.31
N GLU A 9 15.45 10.08 9.92
CA GLU A 9 16.59 9.44 9.25
C GLU A 9 17.21 8.29 10.06
N PHE A 10 16.90 8.14 11.35
CA PHE A 10 17.37 7.01 12.17
C PHE A 10 16.95 5.63 11.64
N ILE A 11 15.80 5.52 10.95
CA ILE A 11 15.31 4.23 10.41
C ILE A 11 15.75 4.02 8.95
N GLY A 12 16.35 5.05 8.33
CA GLY A 12 16.89 5.01 6.96
C GLY A 12 18.38 4.68 6.86
N MET A 13 19.08 4.45 7.98
CA MET A 13 20.47 3.96 7.93
C MET A 13 20.43 2.55 7.35
N SER A 14 20.94 2.42 6.13
CA SER A 14 21.25 1.19 5.42
C SER A 14 21.46 0.02 6.37
N THR A 15 20.62 -1.01 6.25
CA THR A 15 20.82 -2.33 6.86
C THR A 15 22.02 -3.02 6.21
N ASP A 16 23.20 -2.43 6.38
CA ASP A 16 24.49 -2.99 5.97
C ASP A 16 25.32 -3.26 7.24
N SER A 17 24.65 -3.81 8.24
CA SER A 17 25.28 -4.33 9.44
C SER A 17 24.65 -5.69 9.72
N ASP A 18 25.39 -6.73 9.34
CA ASP A 18 25.21 -8.14 9.71
C ASP A 18 25.34 -8.38 11.24
N HIS A 19 25.09 -7.33 12.04
CA HIS A 19 25.21 -7.32 13.47
C HIS A 19 23.83 -7.59 14.07
N PRO A 20 23.60 -8.78 14.66
CA PRO A 20 22.33 -9.09 15.29
C PRO A 20 22.10 -8.07 16.41
N ASN A 21 20.90 -7.48 16.44
CA ASN A 21 20.52 -6.53 17.47
C ASN A 21 20.58 -7.20 18.86
N GLU A 22 21.69 -7.00 19.57
CA GLU A 22 22.00 -7.69 20.82
C GLU A 22 20.99 -7.35 21.92
N LEU A 23 20.46 -6.12 21.90
CA LEU A 23 19.40 -5.69 22.81
C LEU A 23 18.11 -6.47 22.55
N LEU A 24 17.71 -6.60 21.28
CA LEU A 24 16.52 -7.36 20.90
C LEU A 24 16.67 -8.84 21.26
N LYS A 25 17.85 -9.42 21.03
CA LYS A 25 18.18 -10.78 21.46
C LYS A 25 18.09 -10.90 22.98
N TYR A 26 18.67 -9.98 23.73
CA TYR A 26 18.58 -9.96 25.19
C TYR A 26 17.13 -9.90 25.68
N LEU A 27 16.33 -8.99 25.12
CA LEU A 27 14.91 -8.81 25.47
C LEU A 27 14.07 -10.05 25.17
N GLN A 28 14.32 -10.75 24.06
CA GLN A 28 13.62 -11.99 23.71
C GLN A 28 13.89 -13.15 24.68
N HIS A 29 15.04 -13.16 25.36
CA HIS A 29 15.41 -14.18 26.34
C HIS A 29 15.08 -13.77 27.79
N GLN A 30 14.51 -12.58 28.01
CA GLN A 30 14.11 -12.16 29.35
C GLN A 30 12.82 -12.85 29.78
N PRO A 31 12.67 -13.14 31.09
CA PRO A 31 11.44 -13.68 31.62
C PRO A 31 10.31 -12.63 31.56
N PRO A 32 9.05 -13.07 31.36
CA PRO A 32 7.90 -12.19 31.12
C PRO A 32 7.64 -11.20 32.26
N GLU A 33 8.06 -11.51 33.49
CA GLU A 33 7.96 -10.64 34.64
C GLU A 33 8.83 -9.39 34.50
N VAL A 34 10.03 -9.53 33.92
CA VAL A 34 10.96 -8.40 33.69
C VAL A 34 10.41 -7.49 32.61
N LEU A 35 9.90 -8.05 31.51
CA LEU A 35 9.27 -7.28 30.44
C LEU A 35 8.05 -6.52 30.93
N THR A 36 7.24 -7.14 31.78
CA THR A 36 6.07 -6.51 32.41
C THR A 36 6.48 -5.34 33.30
N ARG A 37 7.54 -5.50 34.10
CA ARG A 37 8.05 -4.43 34.97
C ARG A 37 8.58 -3.25 34.16
N VAL A 38 9.28 -3.50 33.06
CA VAL A 38 9.72 -2.47 32.12
C VAL A 38 8.52 -1.76 31.51
N ALA A 39 7.52 -2.49 31.00
CA ALA A 39 6.30 -1.91 30.43
C ALA A 39 5.47 -1.10 31.45
N GLN A 40 5.52 -1.47 32.73
CA GLN A 40 4.89 -0.73 33.83
C GLN A 40 5.67 0.53 34.24
N ALA A 41 6.99 0.52 34.09
CA ALA A 41 7.85 1.68 34.40
C ALA A 41 7.74 2.81 33.36
N VAL A 42 7.15 2.54 32.21
CA VAL A 42 6.93 3.52 31.14
C VAL A 42 5.75 4.44 31.49
N SER A 43 5.93 5.76 31.32
CA SER A 43 4.87 6.75 31.55
C SER A 43 3.70 6.60 30.56
N GLY A 44 2.52 7.11 30.91
CA GLY A 44 1.34 7.07 30.04
C GLY A 44 1.56 7.75 28.68
N GLU A 45 2.29 8.86 28.67
CA GLU A 45 2.66 9.60 27.45
C GLU A 45 3.53 8.75 26.51
N ILE A 46 4.53 8.05 27.04
CA ILE A 46 5.40 7.19 26.23
C ILE A 46 4.63 5.98 25.70
N LYS A 47 3.69 5.42 26.47
CA LYS A 47 2.81 4.34 25.97
C LYS A 47 1.98 4.79 24.78
N GLN A 48 1.45 6.01 24.81
CA GLN A 48 0.69 6.57 23.71
C GLN A 48 1.56 6.78 22.46
N ILE A 49 2.79 7.27 22.62
CA ILE A 49 3.76 7.42 21.52
C ILE A 49 4.13 6.05 20.92
N ILE A 50 4.39 5.04 21.75
CA ILE A 50 4.68 3.67 21.28
C ILE A 50 3.48 3.10 20.51
N ALA A 51 2.26 3.27 21.02
CA ALA A 51 1.04 2.81 20.33
C ALA A 51 0.85 3.50 18.98
N GLN A 52 1.10 4.81 18.90
CA GLN A 52 1.05 5.57 17.66
C GLN A 52 2.11 5.10 16.66
N ASN A 53 3.34 4.84 17.11
CA ASN A 53 4.42 4.32 16.26
C ASN A 53 4.11 2.90 15.75
N VAL A 54 3.59 2.03 16.61
CA VAL A 54 3.13 0.68 16.21
C VAL A 54 1.99 0.79 15.22
N GLN A 55 1.01 1.66 15.45
CA GLN A 55 -0.08 1.89 14.50
C GLN A 55 0.42 2.46 13.17
N GLY A 56 1.46 3.29 13.17
CA GLY A 56 2.12 3.78 11.96
C GLY A 56 2.83 2.68 11.18
N LEU A 57 3.55 1.79 11.88
CA LEU A 57 4.19 0.60 11.29
C LEU A 57 3.16 -0.40 10.75
N VAL A 58 2.05 -0.59 11.45
CA VAL A 58 0.92 -1.44 11.03
C VAL A 58 0.06 -0.75 9.95
N GLY A 59 0.07 0.57 9.86
CA GLY A 59 -0.64 1.31 8.81
C GLY A 59 -0.03 1.13 7.41
N VAL A 60 1.25 0.74 7.35
CA VAL A 60 2.00 0.43 6.13
C VAL A 60 2.35 -1.06 6.11
N LEU A 61 1.37 -1.93 6.36
CA LEU A 61 1.56 -3.38 6.27
C LEU A 61 1.86 -3.77 4.81
N PRO A 62 3.01 -4.40 4.52
CA PRO A 62 3.27 -4.97 3.20
C PRO A 62 2.26 -6.08 2.91
N ALA A 63 1.58 -5.99 1.76
CA ALA A 63 0.48 -6.89 1.39
C ALA A 63 0.90 -8.37 1.32
N ASP A 64 2.17 -8.65 1.09
CA ASP A 64 2.68 -10.02 0.88
C ASP A 64 2.87 -10.82 2.18
N GLY A 65 2.81 -10.18 3.36
CA GLY A 65 3.09 -10.83 4.66
C GLY A 65 1.93 -10.88 5.64
N PHE A 66 0.79 -10.26 5.31
CA PHE A 66 -0.28 -10.02 6.27
C PHE A 66 -1.68 -10.22 5.68
N ASN A 67 -2.57 -10.81 6.47
CA ASN A 67 -3.97 -10.93 6.13
C ASN A 67 -4.69 -9.60 6.43
N ILE A 68 -5.06 -8.86 5.38
CA ILE A 68 -5.76 -7.57 5.50
C ILE A 68 -7.26 -7.84 5.57
N GLN A 69 -7.89 -7.52 6.71
CA GLN A 69 -9.35 -7.60 6.85
C GLN A 69 -9.96 -6.19 6.84
N VAL A 70 -10.77 -5.88 5.83
CA VAL A 70 -11.51 -4.63 5.73
C VAL A 70 -12.94 -4.86 6.21
N THR A 71 -13.34 -4.16 7.27
CA THR A 71 -14.74 -4.17 7.76
C THR A 71 -15.42 -2.88 7.34
N THR A 72 -16.59 -3.00 6.72
CA THR A 72 -17.37 -1.85 6.24
C THR A 72 -18.86 -2.14 6.39
N ASP A 73 -19.67 -1.10 6.43
CA ASP A 73 -21.13 -1.16 6.43
C ASP A 73 -21.69 -1.31 5.02
N ARG A 74 -23.00 -1.62 4.96
CA ARG A 74 -23.69 -1.92 3.70
C ARG A 74 -23.64 -0.77 2.70
N ASP A 75 -23.75 0.47 3.17
CA ASP A 75 -23.86 1.64 2.29
C ASP A 75 -22.51 1.97 1.67
N ASN A 76 -21.44 1.94 2.47
CA ASN A 76 -20.08 2.12 1.96
C ASN A 76 -19.65 0.99 1.01
N LEU A 77 -20.00 -0.27 1.31
CA LEU A 77 -19.76 -1.39 0.39
C LEU A 77 -20.51 -1.22 -0.94
N ALA A 78 -21.78 -0.82 -0.88
CA ALA A 78 -22.59 -0.58 -2.07
C ALA A 78 -22.01 0.55 -2.92
N GLY A 79 -21.52 1.62 -2.29
CA GLY A 79 -20.81 2.71 -2.95
C GLY A 79 -19.54 2.24 -3.66
N LEU A 80 -18.75 1.38 -3.01
CA LEU A 80 -17.53 0.81 -3.58
C LEU A 80 -17.82 -0.12 -4.77
N LEU A 81 -18.87 -0.93 -4.69
CA LEU A 81 -19.32 -1.76 -5.81
C LEU A 81 -19.81 -0.90 -6.98
N ALA A 82 -20.56 0.17 -6.70
CA ALA A 82 -21.04 1.09 -7.73
C ALA A 82 -19.88 1.79 -8.44
N SER A 83 -18.86 2.26 -7.70
CA SER A 83 -17.68 2.88 -8.30
C SER A 83 -16.87 1.88 -9.13
N ALA A 84 -16.67 0.66 -8.63
CA ALA A 84 -16.00 -0.40 -9.38
C ALA A 84 -16.75 -0.75 -10.68
N MET A 85 -18.08 -0.80 -10.65
CA MET A 85 -18.91 -1.02 -11.85
C MET A 85 -18.78 0.14 -12.85
N MET A 86 -18.81 1.39 -12.38
CA MET A 86 -18.61 2.55 -13.24
C MET A 86 -17.23 2.52 -13.91
N THR A 87 -16.18 2.21 -13.17
CA THR A 87 -14.83 2.05 -13.72
C THR A 87 -14.77 0.89 -14.72
N GLY A 88 -15.40 -0.25 -14.43
CA GLY A 88 -15.44 -1.40 -15.34
C GLY A 88 -16.12 -1.07 -16.67
N TYR A 89 -17.27 -0.38 -16.64
CA TYR A 89 -17.97 0.05 -17.84
C TYR A 89 -17.13 1.06 -18.65
N PHE A 90 -16.50 2.01 -17.97
CA PHE A 90 -15.60 2.98 -18.61
C PHE A 90 -14.45 2.29 -19.35
N LEU A 91 -13.78 1.32 -18.71
CA LEU A 91 -12.70 0.55 -19.34
C LEU A 91 -13.20 -0.21 -20.58
N ARG A 92 -14.38 -0.83 -20.50
CA ARG A 92 -14.98 -1.52 -21.66
C ARG A 92 -15.29 -0.56 -22.81
N GLN A 93 -15.80 0.62 -22.51
CA GLN A 93 -16.06 1.64 -23.53
C GLN A 93 -14.76 2.11 -24.19
N MET A 94 -13.67 2.25 -23.43
CA MET A 94 -12.36 2.58 -23.99
C MET A 94 -11.83 1.48 -24.92
N GLU A 95 -11.99 0.21 -24.53
CA GLU A 95 -11.60 -0.95 -25.34
C GLU A 95 -12.38 -0.98 -26.67
N GLN A 96 -13.70 -0.80 -26.61
CA GLN A 96 -14.55 -0.73 -27.82
C GLN A 96 -14.15 0.41 -28.74
N ARG A 97 -13.85 1.59 -28.17
CA ARG A 97 -13.38 2.74 -28.95
C ARG A 97 -12.06 2.42 -29.65
N MET A 98 -11.11 1.81 -28.93
CA MET A 98 -9.81 1.43 -29.49
C MET A 98 -9.96 0.41 -30.63
N GLU A 99 -10.81 -0.60 -30.46
CA GLU A 99 -11.09 -1.60 -31.48
C GLU A 99 -11.72 -0.98 -32.74
N LEU A 100 -12.67 -0.06 -32.55
CA LEU A 100 -13.28 0.69 -33.65
C LEU A 100 -12.26 1.56 -34.38
N GLU A 101 -11.41 2.29 -33.67
CA GLU A 101 -10.35 3.12 -34.26
C GLU A 101 -9.35 2.28 -35.08
N HIS A 102 -9.02 1.07 -34.61
CA HIS A 102 -8.14 0.14 -35.33
C HIS A 102 -8.80 -0.41 -36.60
N THR A 103 -10.05 -0.85 -36.53
CA THR A 103 -10.78 -1.38 -37.70
C THR A 103 -11.03 -0.31 -38.77
N ILE A 104 -11.40 0.90 -38.35
CA ILE A 104 -11.59 2.05 -39.24
C ILE A 104 -10.27 2.44 -39.93
N SER A 105 -9.17 2.54 -39.18
CA SER A 105 -7.85 2.90 -39.74
C SER A 105 -7.34 1.83 -40.71
N GLY A 106 -7.51 0.55 -40.39
CA GLY A 106 -7.18 -0.56 -41.28
C GLY A 106 -8.01 -0.56 -42.57
N SER A 107 -9.30 -0.20 -42.48
CA SER A 107 -10.16 -0.05 -43.66
C SER A 107 -9.69 1.10 -44.55
N PHE A 108 -9.38 2.27 -43.99
CA PHE A 108 -8.94 3.43 -44.77
C PHE A 108 -7.59 3.22 -45.48
N MET A 109 -6.65 2.50 -44.85
CA MET A 109 -5.37 2.17 -45.48
C MET A 109 -5.49 1.15 -46.61
N SER A 110 -6.53 0.30 -46.61
CA SER A 110 -6.75 -0.67 -47.69
C SER A 110 -7.35 -0.06 -48.97
N SER A 111 -8.07 1.07 -48.86
CA SER A 111 -8.75 1.74 -49.98
C SER A 111 -7.88 2.69 -50.82
N ASP A 112 -6.68 3.06 -50.38
CA ASP A 112 -5.80 4.02 -51.06
C ASP A 112 -4.76 3.36 -52.01
N SER A 113 -4.76 2.02 -52.11
CA SER A 113 -3.75 1.26 -52.88
C SER A 113 -4.20 0.79 -54.27
N GLY A 114 -5.33 1.29 -54.77
CA GLY A 114 -5.98 0.76 -55.97
C GLY A 114 -6.47 1.79 -56.97
N ASP A 115 -5.66 2.79 -57.35
CA ASP A 115 -5.86 3.54 -58.61
C ASP A 115 -4.62 4.37 -59.02
N PHE A 116 -3.59 3.73 -59.59
CA PHE A 116 -2.59 4.38 -60.46
C PHE A 116 -2.01 3.32 -61.40
N GLY A 117 -2.68 3.09 -62.53
CA GLY A 117 -2.14 2.25 -63.61
C GLY A 117 -3.18 1.71 -64.60
N ASP A 118 -3.77 2.58 -65.43
CA ASP A 118 -3.59 2.67 -66.90
C ASP A 118 -4.52 3.77 -67.46
#